data_AF-A0A538PMR9-F1
#
_entry.id   AF-A0A538PMR9-F1
#
_cell.length_a   1.000
_cell.length_b   1.000
_cell.length_c   1.000
_cell.angle_alpha   90.00
_cell.angle_beta   90.00
_cell.angle_gamma   90.00
#
_symmetry.space_group_name_H-M   'P 1'
#
loop_
_entity.id
_entity.type
_entity.pdbx_description
1 polymer ?
#
loop_
_entity_poly.entity_id
_entity_poly.type
_entity_poly.pdbx_seq_one_letter_code
_entity_poly.pdbx_strand_id
1 'polypeptide(L)'
;MGTSSRWMLVVLAACGGIDRAEYIARDPCAPLALTAATATPAELDGIAGAIALWRDRGVSAFDAAPAEAPAIEIGFDDAAPAFHGAYDPDHARVLINRDIADAATLGVVIAHELGHVFGLVHVAPAARMSVMNPGNLITPPTDDDQRAMQALWGSCR
;
A
#
# COMPACT_ATOMS: atom_id res chain seq x y z
N MET A 1 -63.70 -4.79 24.58
CA MET A 1 -62.90 -4.61 23.33
C MET A 1 -61.47 -4.34 23.75
N GLY A 2 -60.62 -5.39 23.74
CA GLY A 2 -59.21 -5.28 24.10
C GLY A 2 -58.39 -4.99 22.86
N THR A 3 -57.68 -3.87 22.84
CA THR A 3 -56.71 -3.55 21.78
C THR A 3 -55.34 -4.03 22.24
N SER A 4 -54.92 -5.16 21.69
CA SER A 4 -53.55 -5.67 21.80
C SER A 4 -52.58 -4.89 20.91
N SER A 5 -51.40 -4.65 21.47
CA SER A 5 -50.06 -4.61 20.86
C SER A 5 -49.83 -3.86 19.55
N ARG A 6 -48.84 -2.95 19.61
CA ARG A 6 -47.62 -3.07 18.79
C ARG A 6 -46.52 -2.17 19.36
N TRP A 7 -45.62 -2.77 20.13
CA TRP A 7 -44.30 -2.19 20.39
C TRP A 7 -43.50 -2.31 19.10
N MET A 8 -43.32 -1.19 18.41
CA MET A 8 -42.46 -1.10 17.24
C MET A 8 -41.03 -0.92 17.72
N LEU A 9 -40.30 -2.03 17.82
CA LEU A 9 -38.86 -2.03 18.07
C LEU A 9 -38.19 -1.50 16.79
N VAL A 10 -37.77 -0.24 16.80
CA VAL A 10 -36.93 0.32 15.74
C VAL A 10 -35.53 -0.26 15.92
N VAL A 11 -35.19 -1.25 15.10
CA VAL A 11 -33.81 -1.69 14.95
C VAL A 11 -33.10 -0.63 14.12
N LEU A 12 -32.40 0.28 14.80
CA LEU A 12 -31.37 1.09 14.17
C LEU A 12 -30.32 0.14 13.64
N ALA A 13 -30.36 -0.12 12.33
CA ALA A 13 -29.23 -0.66 11.60
C ALA A 13 -28.11 0.39 11.70
N ALA A 14 -27.31 0.29 12.75
CA ALA A 14 -26.00 0.93 12.79
C ALA A 14 -25.23 0.29 11.63
N CYS A 15 -25.09 1.04 10.53
CA CYS A 15 -24.02 0.79 9.59
C CYS A 15 -22.75 0.84 10.44
N GLY A 16 -22.19 -0.33 10.73
CA GLY A 16 -20.86 -0.45 11.27
C GLY A 16 -19.93 0.16 10.24
N GLY A 17 -19.66 1.45 10.39
CA GLY A 17 -18.45 2.02 9.87
C GLY A 17 -17.35 1.13 10.43
N ILE A 18 -16.60 0.50 9.54
CA ILE A 18 -15.31 -0.06 9.93
C ILE A 18 -14.59 1.14 10.54
N ASP A 19 -14.41 1.15 11.86
CA ASP A 19 -13.57 2.12 12.51
C ASP A 19 -12.23 2.02 11.79
N ARG A 20 -11.90 3.04 10.98
CA ARG A 20 -10.59 3.21 10.33
C ARG A 20 -9.53 3.57 11.38
N ALA A 21 -9.63 3.00 12.57
CA ALA A 21 -8.63 3.10 13.60
C ALA A 21 -7.35 2.48 13.03
N GLU A 22 -6.36 3.34 12.78
CA GLU A 22 -4.94 3.06 12.55
C GLU A 22 -4.47 2.51 11.19
N TYR A 23 -5.15 2.82 10.08
CA TYR A 23 -4.41 2.79 8.80
C TYR A 23 -3.47 4.01 8.71
N ILE A 24 -2.21 3.85 9.15
CA ILE A 24 -1.22 4.93 9.13
C ILE A 24 -0.64 5.10 7.72
N ALA A 25 -1.42 5.73 6.84
CA ALA A 25 -0.92 6.12 5.53
C ALA A 25 0.09 7.28 5.63
N ARG A 26 1.06 7.32 4.71
CA ARG A 26 2.09 8.34 4.60
C ARG A 26 1.81 9.22 3.40
N ASP A 27 2.10 10.51 3.55
CA ASP A 27 1.99 11.48 2.46
C ASP A 27 3.09 11.20 1.41
N PRO A 28 2.75 10.94 0.13
CA PRO A 28 3.72 10.68 -0.94
C PRO A 28 4.60 11.89 -1.28
N CYS A 29 4.30 13.06 -0.73
CA CYS A 29 5.08 14.28 -0.88
C CYS A 29 5.97 14.59 0.32
N ALA A 30 5.71 13.95 1.47
CA ALA A 30 6.52 14.12 2.68
C ALA A 30 7.74 13.16 2.64
N PRO A 31 8.93 13.59 3.09
CA PRO A 31 10.10 12.74 3.10
C PRO A 31 9.88 11.43 3.87
N LEU A 32 10.23 10.31 3.25
CA LEU A 32 10.09 8.96 3.77
C LEU A 32 11.36 8.17 3.51
N ALA A 33 11.98 7.66 4.57
CA ALA A 33 13.12 6.75 4.45
C ALA A 33 12.63 5.31 4.25
N LEU A 34 13.34 4.54 3.43
CA LEU A 34 13.20 3.09 3.34
C LEU A 34 14.46 2.45 3.91
N THR A 35 14.29 1.52 4.84
CA THR A 35 15.40 0.73 5.41
C THR A 35 15.24 -0.73 5.03
N ALA A 36 16.35 -1.42 4.78
CA ALA A 36 16.31 -2.83 4.38
C ALA A 36 17.60 -3.52 4.85
N ALA A 37 17.74 -3.66 6.18
CA ALA A 37 19.01 -4.00 6.81
C ALA A 37 19.59 -5.36 6.37
N THR A 38 18.72 -6.30 5.97
CA THR A 38 19.09 -7.66 5.59
C THR A 38 18.94 -7.93 4.09
N ALA A 39 18.64 -6.91 3.28
CA ALA A 39 18.43 -7.08 1.85
C ALA A 39 19.72 -7.44 1.12
N THR A 40 19.62 -8.42 0.22
CA THR A 40 20.63 -8.78 -0.77
C THR A 40 20.74 -7.70 -1.87
N PRO A 41 21.83 -7.71 -2.67
CA PRO A 41 21.95 -6.76 -3.78
C PRO A 41 20.78 -6.79 -4.78
N ALA A 42 20.27 -7.97 -5.11
CA ALA A 42 19.11 -8.11 -6.01
C ALA A 42 17.82 -7.56 -5.40
N GLU A 43 17.62 -7.75 -4.09
CA GLU A 43 16.49 -7.18 -3.36
C GLU A 43 16.59 -5.64 -3.28
N LEU A 44 17.80 -5.09 -3.10
CA LEU A 44 18.05 -3.65 -3.17
C LEU A 44 17.76 -3.07 -4.56
N ASP A 45 18.09 -3.80 -5.63
CA ASP A 45 17.74 -3.41 -7.00
C ASP A 45 16.22 -3.39 -7.20
N GLY A 46 15.49 -4.35 -6.62
CA GLY A 46 14.03 -4.36 -6.59
C GLY A 46 13.43 -3.15 -5.87
N ILE A 47 13.98 -2.79 -4.70
CA ILE A 47 13.59 -1.58 -3.95
C ILE A 47 13.83 -0.33 -4.80
N ALA A 48 15.01 -0.20 -5.40
CA ALA A 48 15.35 0.92 -6.26
C ALA A 48 14.40 1.03 -7.48
N GLY A 49 14.04 -0.11 -8.08
CA GLY A 49 13.04 -0.19 -9.14
C GLY A 49 11.67 0.30 -8.70
N ALA A 50 11.19 -0.13 -7.53
CA ALA A 50 9.91 0.32 -6.98
C ALA A 50 9.87 1.83 -6.69
N ILE A 51 10.96 2.38 -6.15
CA ILE A 51 11.11 3.83 -5.95
C ILE A 51 11.03 4.57 -7.29
N ALA A 52 11.75 4.09 -8.31
CA ALA A 52 11.73 4.70 -9.64
C ALA A 52 10.31 4.69 -10.25
N LEU A 53 9.59 3.57 -10.13
CA LEU A 53 8.20 3.45 -10.59
C LEU A 53 7.27 4.48 -9.95
N TRP A 54 7.43 4.78 -8.66
CA TRP A 54 6.63 5.80 -7.98
C TRP A 54 7.10 7.23 -8.28
N ARG A 55 8.40 7.48 -8.42
CA ARG A 55 8.94 8.78 -8.86
C ARG A 55 8.44 9.16 -10.25
N ASP A 56 8.35 8.21 -11.17
CA ASP A 56 7.77 8.42 -12.50
C ASP A 56 6.28 8.81 -12.43
N ARG A 57 5.62 8.55 -11.30
CA ARG A 57 4.25 8.99 -10.97
C ARG A 57 4.20 10.23 -10.07
N GLY A 58 5.32 10.93 -9.90
CA GLY A 58 5.39 12.19 -9.17
C GLY A 58 5.38 12.07 -7.65
N VAL A 59 5.70 10.90 -7.11
CA VAL A 59 5.97 10.71 -5.67
C VAL A 59 7.34 11.28 -5.34
N SER A 60 7.41 12.27 -4.45
CA SER A 60 8.66 12.93 -4.03
C SER A 60 9.17 12.48 -2.66
N ALA A 61 8.44 11.62 -1.97
CA ALA A 61 8.79 11.12 -0.63
C ALA A 61 10.21 10.55 -0.56
N PHE A 62 10.73 10.03 -1.67
CA PHE A 62 12.03 9.35 -1.73
C PHE A 62 13.19 10.25 -2.20
N ASP A 63 12.98 11.52 -2.57
CA ASP A 63 13.99 12.31 -3.31
C ASP A 63 15.19 12.75 -2.47
N ALA A 64 14.99 12.96 -1.17
CA ALA A 64 16.05 13.07 -0.16
C ALA A 64 15.42 13.05 1.23
N ALA A 65 15.36 11.86 1.86
CA ALA A 65 14.90 11.76 3.23
C ALA A 65 16.01 12.25 4.19
N PRO A 66 15.76 13.26 5.06
CA PRO A 66 16.70 13.59 6.13
C PRO A 66 16.86 12.38 7.08
N ALA A 67 17.96 12.34 7.84
CA ALA A 67 18.24 11.24 8.78
C ALA A 67 17.09 10.98 9.77
N GLU A 68 16.34 12.03 10.13
CA GLU A 68 15.23 11.99 11.08
C GLU A 68 13.86 11.72 10.43
N ALA A 69 13.82 11.46 9.11
CA ALA A 69 12.57 11.16 8.42
C ALA A 69 11.95 9.88 9.00
N PRO A 70 10.61 9.77 9.03
CA PRO A 70 9.95 8.51 9.29
C PRO A 70 10.51 7.42 8.36
N ALA A 71 10.73 6.23 8.89
CA ALA A 71 11.24 5.11 8.14
C ALA A 71 10.17 4.02 8.00
N ILE A 72 10.14 3.37 6.83
CA ILE A 72 9.47 2.09 6.63
C ILE A 72 10.55 1.03 6.44
N GLU A 73 10.48 -0.03 7.24
CA GLU A 73 11.34 -1.19 7.04
C GLU A 73 10.80 -2.03 5.88
N ILE A 74 11.67 -2.44 4.95
CA ILE A 74 11.39 -3.47 3.96
C ILE A 74 12.11 -4.75 4.39
N GLY A 75 11.33 -5.75 4.80
CA GLY A 75 11.78 -7.07 5.17
C GLY A 75 11.53 -8.10 4.08
N PHE A 76 12.45 -9.04 3.93
CA PHE A 76 12.32 -10.18 3.02
C PHE A 76 12.30 -11.46 3.84
N ASP A 77 11.25 -12.26 3.69
CA ASP A 77 11.05 -13.48 4.45
C ASP A 77 10.52 -14.59 3.52
N ASP A 78 10.80 -15.84 3.84
CA ASP A 78 10.26 -16.98 3.10
C ASP A 78 8.77 -17.11 3.44
N ALA A 79 7.92 -17.23 2.41
CA ALA A 79 6.47 -17.34 2.58
C ALA A 79 5.86 -18.31 1.57
N ALA A 80 4.60 -18.70 1.79
CA ALA A 80 3.89 -19.53 0.81
C ALA A 80 3.82 -18.83 -0.56
N PRO A 81 3.89 -19.57 -1.69
CA PRO A 81 3.95 -18.94 -3.03
C PRO A 81 2.79 -18.00 -3.38
N ALA A 82 1.64 -18.15 -2.72
CA ALA A 82 0.48 -17.28 -2.91
C ALA A 82 0.58 -15.93 -2.16
N PHE A 83 1.56 -15.79 -1.27
CA PHE A 83 1.87 -14.54 -0.57
C PHE A 83 3.01 -13.84 -1.31
N HIS A 84 2.78 -12.61 -1.77
CA HIS A 84 3.80 -11.82 -2.46
C HIS A 84 4.37 -10.72 -1.56
N GLY A 85 3.51 -10.04 -0.81
CA GLY A 85 3.90 -9.04 0.16
C GLY A 85 2.72 -8.59 1.02
N ALA A 86 3.03 -7.77 2.02
CA ALA A 86 2.04 -7.07 2.85
C ALA A 86 2.66 -5.82 3.47
N TYR A 87 1.87 -4.75 3.56
CA TYR A 87 2.16 -3.62 4.44
C TYR A 87 1.53 -3.82 5.83
N ASP A 88 2.36 -3.74 6.86
CA ASP A 88 2.01 -3.74 8.28
C ASP A 88 2.13 -2.31 8.85
N PRO A 89 1.01 -1.58 9.01
CA PRO A 89 1.02 -0.21 9.48
C PRO A 89 1.40 -0.07 10.95
N ASP A 90 1.12 -1.07 11.79
CA ASP A 90 1.37 -1.04 13.23
C ASP A 90 2.87 -1.08 13.54
N HIS A 91 3.63 -1.74 12.66
CA HIS A 91 5.09 -1.88 12.79
C HIS A 91 5.86 -1.06 11.76
N ALA A 92 5.17 -0.26 10.92
CA ALA A 92 5.80 0.52 9.84
C ALA A 92 6.70 -0.36 8.94
N ARG A 93 6.22 -1.54 8.57
CA ARG A 93 7.00 -2.56 7.87
C ARG A 93 6.29 -3.04 6.61
N VAL A 94 7.05 -3.22 5.53
CA VAL A 94 6.64 -3.91 4.31
C VAL A 94 7.35 -5.26 4.32
N LEU A 95 6.55 -6.33 4.23
CA LEU A 95 7.03 -7.71 4.12
C LEU A 95 6.94 -8.13 2.67
N ILE A 96 8.01 -8.74 2.15
CA ILE A 96 8.09 -9.22 0.77
C ILE A 96 8.52 -10.68 0.78
N ASN A 97 7.88 -11.50 -0.04
CA ASN A 97 8.28 -12.90 -0.20
C ASN A 97 9.62 -12.97 -0.94
N ARG A 98 10.61 -13.61 -0.29
CA ARG A 98 11.96 -13.79 -0.83
C ARG A 98 12.01 -14.66 -2.08
N ASP A 99 10.99 -15.49 -2.33
CA ASP A 99 10.94 -16.36 -3.51
C ASP A 99 10.77 -15.59 -4.85
N ILE A 100 10.51 -14.28 -4.80
CA ILE A 100 10.42 -13.43 -5.99
C ILE A 100 11.83 -13.05 -6.47
N ALA A 101 12.41 -13.92 -7.29
CA ALA A 101 13.80 -13.79 -7.75
C ALA A 101 14.02 -12.78 -8.89
N ASP A 102 13.00 -12.50 -9.70
CA ASP A 102 13.11 -11.55 -10.81
C ASP A 102 13.00 -10.11 -10.31
N ALA A 103 14.03 -9.29 -10.53
CA ALA A 103 14.09 -7.94 -9.99
C ALA A 103 12.99 -7.01 -10.52
N ALA A 104 12.53 -7.19 -11.76
CA ALA A 104 11.45 -6.39 -12.33
C ALA A 104 10.10 -6.72 -11.66
N THR A 105 9.81 -8.01 -11.51
CA THR A 105 8.64 -8.50 -10.76
C THR A 105 8.70 -8.04 -9.30
N LEU A 106 9.87 -8.14 -8.68
CA LEU A 106 10.10 -7.69 -7.30
C LEU A 106 9.81 -6.20 -7.14
N GLY A 107 10.29 -5.37 -8.07
CA GLY A 107 10.00 -3.93 -8.08
C GLY A 107 8.51 -3.62 -8.19
N VAL A 108 7.73 -4.39 -8.97
CA VAL A 108 6.27 -4.23 -9.05
C VAL A 108 5.58 -4.61 -7.74
N VAL A 109 5.99 -5.71 -7.10
CA VAL A 109 5.41 -6.13 -5.82
C VAL A 109 5.74 -5.14 -4.71
N ILE A 110 6.99 -4.68 -4.61
CA ILE A 110 7.35 -3.63 -3.64
C ILE A 110 6.57 -2.34 -3.94
N ALA A 111 6.39 -1.97 -5.21
CA ALA A 111 5.57 -0.81 -5.57
C ALA A 111 4.10 -0.96 -5.16
N HIS A 112 3.53 -2.16 -5.24
CA HIS A 112 2.20 -2.47 -4.71
C HIS A 112 2.11 -2.19 -3.21
N GLU A 113 3.04 -2.73 -2.42
CA GLU A 113 3.03 -2.54 -0.96
C GLU A 113 3.29 -1.08 -0.57
N LEU A 114 4.16 -0.37 -1.29
CA LEU A 114 4.32 1.08 -1.11
C LEU A 114 3.04 1.85 -1.48
N GLY A 115 2.23 1.36 -2.42
CA GLY A 115 0.91 1.92 -2.69
C GLY A 115 0.01 1.88 -1.45
N HIS A 116 0.06 0.78 -0.68
CA HIS A 116 -0.60 0.71 0.63
C HIS A 116 0.02 1.70 1.63
N VAL A 117 1.34 1.82 1.70
CA VAL A 117 1.97 2.87 2.54
C VAL A 117 1.39 4.26 2.24
N PHE A 118 1.06 4.56 0.98
CA PHE A 118 0.45 5.83 0.56
C PHE A 118 -1.08 5.90 0.65
N GLY A 119 -1.75 4.93 1.27
CA GLY A 119 -3.22 4.97 1.44
C GLY A 119 -4.02 4.35 0.29
N LEU A 120 -3.38 3.81 -0.73
CA LEU A 120 -4.10 3.12 -1.80
C LEU A 120 -4.63 1.78 -1.31
N VAL A 121 -5.82 1.43 -1.79
CA VAL A 121 -6.49 0.15 -1.51
C VAL A 121 -6.56 -0.67 -2.76
N HIS A 122 -6.84 -1.98 -2.61
CA HIS A 122 -7.01 -2.85 -3.76
C HIS A 122 -8.12 -2.38 -4.68
N VAL A 123 -7.87 -2.54 -5.97
CA VAL A 123 -8.82 -2.28 -7.04
C VAL A 123 -9.13 -3.59 -7.73
N ALA A 124 -10.42 -3.90 -7.87
CA ALA A 124 -10.85 -5.09 -8.59
C ALA A 124 -10.28 -5.09 -10.02
N PRO A 125 -9.67 -6.19 -10.51
CA PRO A 125 -9.09 -6.24 -11.86
C PRO A 125 -10.11 -5.95 -12.97
N ALA A 126 -11.39 -6.25 -12.72
CA ALA A 126 -12.49 -5.95 -13.64
C ALA A 126 -12.84 -4.45 -13.72
N ALA A 127 -12.43 -3.63 -12.75
CA ALA A 127 -12.68 -2.20 -12.75
C ALA A 127 -11.64 -1.44 -13.59
N ARG A 128 -10.35 -1.75 -13.37
CA ARG A 128 -9.23 -1.24 -14.17
C ARG A 128 -7.95 -2.00 -13.86
N MET A 129 -7.02 -1.93 -14.81
CA MET A 129 -5.62 -2.27 -14.60
C MET A 129 -5.01 -1.30 -13.58
N SER A 130 -4.28 -1.82 -12.60
CA SER A 130 -3.72 -1.06 -11.48
C SER A 130 -2.55 -1.82 -10.87
N VAL A 131 -1.56 -1.09 -10.35
CA VAL A 131 -0.57 -1.71 -9.46
C VAL A 131 -1.25 -2.36 -8.26
N MET A 132 -2.38 -1.80 -7.80
CA MET A 132 -3.18 -2.27 -6.65
C MET A 132 -4.18 -3.39 -7.02
N ASN A 133 -4.06 -4.04 -8.18
CA ASN A 133 -4.82 -5.26 -8.42
C ASN A 133 -4.33 -6.38 -7.47
N PRO A 134 -5.23 -7.14 -6.80
CA PRO A 134 -4.81 -8.23 -5.92
C PRO A 134 -3.94 -9.26 -6.64
N GLY A 135 -2.81 -9.63 -6.04
CA GLY A 135 -1.88 -10.61 -6.60
C GLY A 135 -1.13 -10.13 -7.85
N ASN A 136 -1.12 -8.83 -8.13
CA ASN A 136 -0.41 -8.27 -9.27
C ASN A 136 1.11 -8.51 -9.19
N LEU A 137 1.68 -8.98 -10.30
CA LEU A 137 3.11 -9.23 -10.45
C LEU A 137 3.74 -8.46 -11.62
N ILE A 138 2.93 -7.83 -12.48
CA ILE A 138 3.39 -7.36 -13.79
C ILE A 138 2.98 -5.92 -14.09
N THR A 139 1.93 -5.40 -13.47
CA THR A 139 1.41 -4.07 -13.75
C THR A 139 2.13 -3.05 -12.88
N PRO A 140 2.96 -2.15 -13.43
CA PRO A 140 3.53 -1.06 -12.66
C PRO A 140 2.46 -0.02 -12.26
N PRO A 141 2.75 0.91 -11.34
CA PRO A 141 1.89 2.07 -11.08
C PRO A 141 1.43 2.73 -12.38
N THR A 142 0.12 3.00 -12.48
CA THR A 142 -0.54 3.60 -13.65
C THR A 142 -0.88 5.08 -13.41
N ASP A 143 -1.29 5.80 -14.46
CA ASP A 143 -1.81 7.18 -14.29
C ASP A 143 -3.08 7.21 -13.42
N ASP A 144 -3.88 6.14 -13.43
CA ASP A 144 -5.05 6.03 -12.55
C ASP A 144 -4.65 5.85 -11.09
N ASP A 145 -3.55 5.15 -10.82
CA ASP A 145 -3.02 5.00 -9.45
C ASP A 145 -2.46 6.32 -8.94
N GLN A 146 -1.75 7.07 -9.80
CA GLN A 146 -1.34 8.44 -9.50
C GLN A 146 -2.54 9.33 -9.18
N ARG A 147 -3.59 9.32 -10.01
CA ARG A 147 -4.81 10.11 -9.77
C ARG A 147 -5.50 9.73 -8.48
N ALA A 148 -5.58 8.43 -8.17
CA ALA A 148 -6.15 7.95 -6.91
C ALA A 148 -5.35 8.46 -5.71
N MET A 149 -4.02 8.43 -5.79
CA MET A 149 -3.14 8.96 -4.74
C MET A 149 -3.30 10.48 -4.58
N GLN A 150 -3.37 11.22 -5.68
CA GLN A 150 -3.59 12.67 -5.66
C GLN A 150 -4.97 13.05 -5.11
N ALA A 151 -5.98 12.19 -5.28
CA ALA A 151 -7.29 12.41 -4.66
C ALA A 151 -7.24 12.28 -3.13
N LEU A 152 -6.26 11.55 -2.58
CA LEU A 152 -6.05 11.41 -1.14
C LEU A 152 -5.20 12.55 -0.56
N TRP A 153 -4.13 12.94 -1.26
CA TRP A 153 -3.07 13.81 -0.71
C TRP A 153 -2.89 15.15 -1.42
N GLY A 154 -3.43 15.29 -2.63
CA GLY A 154 -3.05 16.33 -3.58
C GLY A 154 -1.78 15.97 -4.38
N SER A 155 -1.31 16.91 -5.19
CA SER A 155 -0.07 16.75 -5.97
C SER A 155 1.13 17.29 -5.21
N CYS A 156 2.27 16.61 -5.33
CA CYS A 156 3.55 17.11 -4.85
C CYS A 156 3.95 18.37 -5.65
N ARG A 157 4.46 19.40 -4.96
CA ARG A 157 4.77 20.72 -5.52
C ARG A 157 6.27 20.91 -5.73
#